data_AF-A0A924S1X3-F1
#
_entry.id   AF-A0A924S1X3-F1
#
_cell.length_a   1.000
_cell.length_b   1.000
_cell.length_c   1.000
_cell.angle_alpha   90.00
_cell.angle_beta   90.00
_cell.angle_gamma   90.00
#
_symmetry.space_group_name_H-M   'P 1'
#
loop_
_entity.id
_entity.type
_entity.pdbx_description
1 polymer ?
#
loop_
_entity_poly.entity_id
_entity_poly.type
_entity_poly.pdbx_seq_one_letter_code
_entity_poly.pdbx_strand_id
1 'polypeptide(L)'
;MRTVIWVILLFVAAVVSAAVLNQNDGLVSIFWAGYRIDTSLNVAIIALLLFVIVLYVALKAVNGLLSMPRRAHEWRELKRERAAHAALRDAHAEYLAARFNRASKSARQALELQQDVEVLRNDKEFAGLAHLIAAASLHRIQDRRGRDERARRVVELTSGLLSGSVVLDGAHLLMAEWALDDRDAERGLEALRALPPGGARRTQAVRLRLQAARMAQKPVEALQTARLLAKHQGFSQVAAQSLLRPLAIDVVCAAHDEEQLLRAWQSLDAADRRDV
;
A
#
# COMPACT_ATOMS: atom_id res chain seq x y z
N MET A 1 -12.55 -34.92 -2.55
CA MET A 1 -13.47 -35.39 -3.61
C MET A 1 -12.75 -36.27 -4.64
N ARG A 2 -11.78 -35.73 -5.41
CA ARG A 2 -11.08 -36.46 -6.49
C ARG A 2 -10.27 -37.69 -6.05
N THR A 3 -9.69 -37.66 -4.84
CA THR A 3 -8.93 -38.77 -4.24
C THR A 3 -9.81 -39.92 -3.77
N VAL A 4 -10.98 -39.64 -3.20
CA VAL A 4 -11.94 -40.65 -2.71
C VAL A 4 -12.52 -41.46 -3.87
N ILE A 5 -12.87 -40.79 -4.98
CA ILE A 5 -13.37 -41.44 -6.20
C ILE A 5 -12.31 -42.40 -6.78
N TRP A 6 -11.03 -42.01 -6.73
CA TRP A 6 -9.93 -42.84 -7.23
C TRP A 6 -9.72 -44.10 -6.38
N VAL A 7 -9.87 -44.00 -5.06
CA VAL A 7 -9.75 -45.15 -4.14
C VAL A 7 -10.90 -46.13 -4.33
N ILE A 8 -12.12 -45.63 -4.51
CA ILE A 8 -13.29 -46.49 -4.79
C ILE A 8 -13.12 -47.20 -6.13
N LEU A 9 -12.69 -46.48 -7.18
CA LEU A 9 -12.47 -47.07 -8.50
C LEU A 9 -11.35 -48.11 -8.49
N LEU A 10 -10.28 -47.88 -7.71
CA LEU A 10 -9.22 -48.87 -7.47
C LEU A 10 -9.77 -50.14 -6.78
N PHE A 11 -10.62 -49.98 -5.77
CA PHE A 11 -11.21 -51.10 -5.03
C PHE A 11 -12.17 -51.92 -5.91
N VAL A 12 -12.99 -51.25 -6.71
CA VAL A 12 -13.87 -51.90 -7.69
C VAL A 12 -13.03 -52.64 -8.75
N ALA A 13 -11.98 -52.02 -9.28
CA ALA A 13 -11.07 -52.67 -10.22
C ALA A 13 -10.38 -53.90 -9.61
N ALA A 14 -9.99 -53.83 -8.33
CA ALA A 14 -9.38 -54.95 -7.61
C ALA A 14 -10.36 -56.13 -7.40
N VAL A 15 -11.60 -55.84 -7.00
CA VAL A 15 -12.65 -56.86 -6.79
C VAL A 15 -13.04 -57.53 -8.12
N VAL A 16 -13.19 -56.76 -9.19
CA VAL A 16 -13.49 -57.29 -10.53
C VAL A 16 -12.33 -58.13 -11.05
N SER A 17 -11.08 -57.69 -10.85
CA SER A 17 -9.89 -58.47 -11.23
C SER A 17 -9.84 -59.79 -10.46
N ALA A 18 -10.02 -59.77 -9.14
CA ALA A 18 -10.00 -60.98 -8.31
C ALA A 18 -11.09 -62.01 -8.71
N ALA A 19 -12.27 -61.54 -9.14
CA ALA A 19 -13.34 -62.41 -9.60
C ALA A 19 -13.02 -63.07 -10.97
N VAL A 20 -12.38 -62.34 -11.89
CA VAL A 20 -12.00 -62.83 -13.22
C VAL A 20 -10.78 -63.77 -13.17
N LEU A 21 -9.87 -63.56 -12.22
CA LEU A 21 -8.69 -64.38 -11.99
C LEU A 21 -8.99 -65.80 -11.42
N ASN A 22 -10.24 -66.12 -11.08
CA ASN A 22 -10.57 -67.41 -10.45
C ASN A 22 -10.64 -68.60 -11.45
N GLN A 23 -10.73 -68.33 -12.76
CA GLN A 23 -10.67 -69.36 -13.82
C GLN A 23 -9.27 -69.33 -14.46
N ASN A 24 -8.50 -70.40 -14.28
CA ASN A 24 -7.04 -70.39 -14.46
C ASN A 24 -6.57 -71.13 -15.73
N ASP A 25 -7.34 -71.08 -16.82
CA ASP A 25 -7.09 -71.87 -18.04
C ASP A 25 -6.18 -71.17 -19.07
N GLY A 26 -5.83 -69.88 -18.86
CA GLY A 26 -4.96 -69.12 -19.75
C GLY A 26 -3.47 -69.23 -19.39
N LEU A 27 -2.61 -69.50 -20.39
CA LEU A 27 -1.15 -69.60 -20.23
C LEU A 27 -0.44 -68.57 -21.12
N VAL A 28 0.58 -67.91 -20.58
CA VAL A 28 1.44 -66.95 -21.29
C VAL A 28 2.86 -67.50 -21.33
N SER A 29 3.34 -67.77 -22.54
CA SER A 29 4.70 -68.26 -22.80
C SER A 29 5.53 -67.14 -23.42
N ILE A 30 6.57 -66.70 -22.72
CA ILE A 30 7.53 -65.71 -23.22
C ILE A 30 8.78 -66.46 -23.69
N PHE A 31 9.13 -66.29 -24.96
CA PHE A 31 10.34 -66.85 -25.56
C PHE A 31 11.38 -65.74 -25.74
N TRP A 32 12.52 -65.86 -25.07
CA TRP A 32 13.61 -64.89 -25.19
C TRP A 32 14.98 -65.59 -25.14
N ALA A 33 15.79 -65.39 -26.18
CA ALA A 33 17.16 -65.92 -26.27
C ALA A 33 17.31 -67.44 -25.95
N GLY A 34 16.35 -68.26 -26.37
CA GLY A 34 16.32 -69.71 -26.11
C GLY A 34 15.72 -70.12 -24.76
N TYR A 35 15.39 -69.17 -23.90
CA TYR A 35 14.65 -69.40 -22.66
C TYR A 35 13.15 -69.30 -22.92
N ARG A 36 12.39 -70.26 -22.36
CA ARG A 36 10.92 -70.26 -22.34
C ARG A 36 10.47 -70.06 -20.89
N ILE A 37 9.74 -68.99 -20.64
CA ILE A 37 9.12 -68.73 -19.34
C ILE A 37 7.62 -68.90 -19.53
N ASP A 38 7.08 -69.94 -18.90
CA ASP A 38 5.65 -70.24 -18.89
C ASP A 38 5.04 -69.72 -17.58
N THR A 39 4.08 -68.82 -17.68
CA THR A 39 3.39 -68.23 -16.53
C THR A 39 1.88 -68.31 -16.74
N SER A 40 1.09 -68.39 -15.67
CA SER A 40 -0.36 -68.27 -15.80
C SER A 40 -0.73 -66.86 -16.25
N LEU A 41 -1.79 -66.74 -17.07
CA LEU A 41 -2.30 -65.47 -17.58
C LEU A 41 -2.55 -64.46 -16.44
N ASN A 42 -3.09 -64.97 -15.35
CA ASN A 42 -3.37 -64.24 -14.12
C ASN A 42 -2.13 -63.58 -13.51
N VAL A 43 -1.03 -64.32 -13.38
CA VAL A 43 0.24 -63.78 -12.86
C VAL A 43 0.82 -62.75 -13.81
N ALA A 44 0.75 -62.99 -15.13
CA ALA A 44 1.20 -62.03 -16.13
C ALA A 44 0.42 -60.70 -16.06
N ILE A 45 -0.91 -60.76 -15.90
CA ILE A 45 -1.77 -59.57 -15.76
C ILE A 45 -1.44 -58.79 -14.48
N ILE A 46 -1.30 -59.47 -13.33
CA ILE A 46 -0.92 -58.80 -12.07
C ILE A 46 0.46 -58.14 -12.21
N ALA A 47 1.45 -58.85 -12.77
CA ALA A 47 2.79 -58.32 -12.96
C ALA A 47 2.82 -57.10 -13.88
N LEU A 48 2.05 -57.12 -14.98
CA LEU A 48 1.89 -55.98 -15.88
C LEU A 48 1.24 -54.78 -15.16
N LEU A 49 0.18 -55.02 -14.41
CA LEU A 49 -0.52 -53.97 -13.66
C LEU A 49 0.38 -53.36 -12.58
N LEU A 50 1.12 -54.19 -11.84
CA LEU A 50 2.13 -53.76 -10.88
C LEU A 50 3.22 -52.92 -11.56
N PHE A 51 3.72 -53.36 -12.70
CA PHE A 51 4.72 -52.62 -13.49
C PHE A 51 4.20 -51.24 -13.90
N VAL A 52 2.96 -51.15 -14.40
CA VAL A 52 2.34 -49.86 -14.77
C VAL A 52 2.17 -48.95 -13.56
N ILE A 53 1.75 -49.48 -12.41
CA ILE A 53 1.64 -48.70 -11.17
C ILE A 53 3.02 -48.17 -10.74
N VAL A 54 4.03 -49.03 -10.71
CA VAL A 54 5.41 -48.65 -10.33
C VAL A 54 5.94 -47.58 -11.28
N LEU A 55 5.76 -47.76 -12.59
CA LEU A 55 6.18 -46.79 -13.60
C LEU A 55 5.45 -45.44 -13.41
N TYR A 56 4.13 -45.45 -13.18
CA TYR A 56 3.37 -44.23 -12.92
C TYR A 56 3.85 -43.49 -11.66
N VAL A 57 4.08 -44.22 -10.56
CA VAL A 57 4.61 -43.65 -9.31
C VAL A 57 6.01 -43.09 -9.52
N ALA A 58 6.89 -43.81 -10.22
CA ALA A 58 8.24 -43.36 -10.55
C ALA A 58 8.21 -42.06 -11.38
N LEU A 59 7.41 -42.01 -12.45
CA LEU A 59 7.26 -40.80 -13.27
C LEU A 59 6.69 -39.62 -12.47
N LYS A 60 5.72 -39.88 -11.59
CA LYS A 60 5.15 -38.85 -10.70
C LYS A 60 6.15 -38.36 -9.67
N ALA A 61 6.98 -39.25 -9.11
CA ALA A 61 8.03 -38.90 -8.17
C ALA A 61 9.12 -38.04 -8.86
N VAL A 62 9.54 -38.42 -10.07
CA VAL A 62 10.46 -37.63 -10.90
C VAL A 62 9.87 -36.25 -11.20
N ASN A 63 8.61 -36.17 -11.63
CA ASN A 63 7.95 -34.89 -11.89
C ASN A 63 7.77 -34.05 -10.61
N GLY A 64 7.50 -34.68 -9.47
CA GLY A 64 7.48 -34.03 -8.15
C GLY A 64 8.83 -33.43 -7.80
N LEU A 65 9.91 -34.21 -7.93
CA LEU A 65 11.27 -33.76 -7.64
C LEU A 65 11.72 -32.62 -8.57
N LEU A 66 11.35 -32.68 -9.86
CA LEU A 66 11.63 -31.64 -10.85
C LEU A 66 10.79 -30.36 -10.66
N SER A 67 9.59 -30.45 -10.07
CA SER A 67 8.71 -29.29 -9.84
C SER A 67 8.90 -28.61 -8.47
N MET A 68 9.48 -29.29 -7.49
CA MET A 68 9.89 -28.74 -6.19
C MET A 68 10.73 -27.45 -6.27
N PRO A 69 11.79 -27.33 -7.11
CA PRO A 69 12.61 -26.11 -7.14
C PRO A 69 11.81 -24.87 -7.56
N ARG A 70 10.82 -25.03 -8.46
CA ARG A 70 9.93 -23.92 -8.86
C ARG A 70 9.04 -23.48 -7.71
N ARG A 71 8.40 -24.41 -7.00
CA ARG A 71 7.57 -24.10 -5.82
C ARG A 71 8.36 -23.48 -4.68
N ALA A 72 9.61 -23.91 -4.47
CA ALA A 72 10.49 -23.33 -3.47
C ALA A 72 10.93 -21.90 -3.85
N HIS A 73 11.11 -21.62 -5.14
CA HIS A 73 11.37 -20.27 -5.62
C HIS A 73 10.16 -19.36 -5.39
N GLU A 74 8.97 -19.76 -5.86
CA GLU A 74 7.71 -19.02 -5.67
C GLU A 74 7.42 -18.77 -4.18
N TRP A 75 7.64 -19.77 -3.32
CA TRP A 75 7.47 -19.61 -1.87
C TRP A 75 8.46 -18.63 -1.26
N ARG A 76 9.72 -18.61 -1.72
CA ARG A 76 10.73 -17.65 -1.24
C ARG A 76 10.39 -16.23 -1.68
N GLU A 77 9.96 -16.04 -2.92
CA GLU A 77 9.49 -14.74 -3.41
C GLU A 77 8.30 -14.23 -2.57
N LEU A 78 7.27 -15.06 -2.39
CA LEU A 78 6.10 -14.71 -1.58
C LEU A 78 6.49 -14.41 -0.11
N LYS A 79 7.46 -15.14 0.44
CA LYS A 79 7.96 -14.91 1.80
C LYS A 79 8.67 -13.55 1.91
N ARG A 80 9.46 -13.16 0.91
CA ARG A 80 10.15 -11.86 0.87
C ARG A 80 9.16 -10.72 0.71
N GLU A 81 8.17 -10.85 -0.18
CA GLU A 81 7.10 -9.88 -0.36
C GLU A 81 6.34 -9.64 0.96
N ARG A 82 5.94 -10.72 1.65
CA ARG A 82 5.29 -10.64 2.97
C ARG A 82 6.18 -9.97 4.02
N ALA A 83 7.50 -10.19 3.97
CA ALA A 83 8.43 -9.55 4.88
C ALA A 83 8.51 -8.03 4.64
N ALA A 84 8.51 -7.58 3.38
CA ALA A 84 8.48 -6.16 3.03
C ALA A 84 7.19 -5.48 3.53
N HIS A 85 6.02 -6.08 3.26
CA HIS A 85 4.75 -5.56 3.76
C HIS A 85 4.64 -5.60 5.29
N ALA A 86 5.20 -6.63 5.94
CA ALA A 86 5.25 -6.72 7.39
C ALA A 86 6.09 -5.59 7.99
N ALA A 87 7.27 -5.30 7.43
CA ALA A 87 8.13 -4.20 7.87
C ALA A 87 7.44 -2.83 7.72
N LEU A 88 6.70 -2.60 6.63
CA LEU A 88 5.92 -1.37 6.45
C LEU A 88 4.79 -1.27 7.47
N ARG A 89 4.04 -2.36 7.72
CA ARG A 89 2.99 -2.41 8.74
C ARG A 89 3.57 -2.15 10.14
N ASP A 90 4.72 -2.72 10.46
CA ASP A 90 5.38 -2.52 11.74
C ASP A 90 5.86 -1.07 11.90
N ALA A 91 6.35 -0.42 10.83
CA ALA A 91 6.69 1.01 10.85
C ALA A 91 5.48 1.88 11.22
N HIS A 92 4.30 1.60 10.64
CA HIS A 92 3.06 2.30 11.01
C HIS A 92 2.67 2.05 12.46
N ALA A 93 2.71 0.79 12.91
CA ALA A 93 2.37 0.44 14.29
C ALA A 93 3.30 1.12 15.30
N GLU A 94 4.60 1.15 15.02
CA GLU A 94 5.59 1.80 15.86
C GLU A 94 5.44 3.33 15.87
N TYR A 95 5.11 3.94 14.73
CA TYR A 95 4.83 5.36 14.65
C TYR A 95 3.61 5.75 15.49
N LEU A 96 2.51 5.00 15.36
CA LEU A 96 1.30 5.20 16.15
C LEU A 96 1.53 4.96 17.65
N ALA A 97 2.46 4.07 18.00
CA ALA A 97 2.90 3.84 19.37
C ALA A 97 3.97 4.84 19.87
N ALA A 98 4.22 5.93 19.13
CA ALA A 98 5.23 6.96 19.42
C ALA A 98 6.68 6.45 19.54
N ARG A 99 7.00 5.29 18.95
CA ARG A 99 8.35 4.70 18.90
C ARG A 99 9.08 5.15 17.62
N PHE A 100 9.27 6.45 17.45
CA PHE A 100 9.68 7.08 16.18
C PHE A 100 11.01 6.58 15.60
N ASN A 101 12.04 6.35 16.43
CA ASN A 101 13.31 5.80 15.95
C ASN A 101 13.15 4.39 15.37
N ARG A 102 12.31 3.56 15.98
CA ARG A 102 12.04 2.20 15.47
C ARG A 102 11.19 2.27 14.22
N ALA A 103 10.15 3.10 14.21
CA ALA A 103 9.30 3.32 13.05
C ALA A 103 10.11 3.73 11.80
N SER A 104 11.03 4.70 11.95
CA SER A 104 11.94 5.12 10.88
C SER A 104 12.86 3.98 10.40
N LYS A 105 13.37 3.16 11.32
CA LYS A 105 14.19 1.98 11.00
C LYS A 105 13.39 0.90 10.26
N SER A 106 12.20 0.56 10.74
CA SER A 106 11.28 -0.41 10.12
C SER A 106 10.85 0.03 8.73
N ALA A 107 10.61 1.33 8.53
CA ALA A 107 10.31 1.91 7.22
C ALA A 107 11.50 1.80 6.25
N ARG A 108 12.72 2.05 6.73
CA ARG A 108 13.94 1.85 5.94
C ARG A 108 14.14 0.38 5.58
N GLN A 109 13.90 -0.53 6.53
CA GLN A 109 13.96 -1.97 6.28
C GLN A 109 12.95 -2.40 5.21
N ALA A 110 11.74 -1.82 5.19
CA ALA A 110 10.77 -2.08 4.14
C ALA A 110 11.29 -1.67 2.75
N LEU A 111 11.95 -0.51 2.64
CA LEU A 111 12.58 -0.03 1.39
C LEU A 111 13.76 -0.92 0.95
N GLU A 112 14.55 -1.43 1.89
CA GLU A 112 15.65 -2.35 1.59
C GLU A 112 15.10 -3.69 1.06
N LEU A 113 14.10 -4.27 1.74
CA LEU A 113 13.44 -5.51 1.33
C LEU A 113 12.71 -5.37 -0.02
N GLN A 114 12.19 -4.18 -0.34
CA GLN A 114 11.53 -3.91 -1.62
C GLN A 114 12.46 -4.16 -2.82
N GLN A 115 13.75 -3.87 -2.71
CA GLN A 115 14.71 -4.01 -3.82
C GLN A 115 14.90 -5.48 -4.22
N ASP A 116 14.75 -6.38 -3.25
CA ASP A 116 14.91 -7.83 -3.39
C ASP A 116 13.65 -8.54 -3.91
N VAL A 117 12.51 -7.86 -3.99
CA VAL A 117 11.23 -8.43 -4.44
C VAL A 117 10.86 -7.87 -5.80
N GLU A 118 10.80 -8.72 -6.82
CA GLU A 118 10.58 -8.29 -8.21
C GLU A 118 9.27 -7.52 -8.39
N VAL A 119 8.19 -8.00 -7.77
CA VAL A 119 6.85 -7.39 -7.85
C VAL A 119 6.82 -6.00 -7.21
N LEU A 120 7.58 -5.79 -6.13
CA LEU A 120 7.58 -4.53 -5.38
C LEU A 120 8.66 -3.56 -5.85
N ARG A 121 9.69 -4.01 -6.58
CA ARG A 121 10.84 -3.17 -6.97
C ARG A 121 10.43 -1.86 -7.66
N ASN A 122 9.38 -1.90 -8.47
CA ASN A 122 8.86 -0.74 -9.20
C ASN A 122 7.59 -0.15 -8.58
N ASP A 123 7.16 -0.65 -7.42
CA ASP A 123 6.02 -0.10 -6.68
C ASP A 123 6.42 1.22 -5.99
N LYS A 124 6.18 2.30 -6.73
CA LYS A 124 6.46 3.67 -6.28
C LYS A 124 5.55 4.10 -5.13
N GLU A 125 4.34 3.53 -5.02
CA GLU A 125 3.42 3.87 -3.93
C GLU A 125 3.88 3.22 -2.62
N PHE A 126 4.31 1.95 -2.66
CA PHE A 126 4.93 1.29 -1.51
C PHE A 126 6.15 2.06 -1.02
N ALA A 127 7.06 2.41 -1.94
CA ALA A 127 8.25 3.21 -1.62
C ALA A 127 7.87 4.59 -1.04
N GLY A 128 6.89 5.26 -1.67
CA GLY A 128 6.38 6.56 -1.22
C GLY A 128 5.83 6.51 0.21
N LEU A 129 5.02 5.50 0.54
CA LEU A 129 4.49 5.32 1.90
C LEU A 129 5.60 5.07 2.92
N ALA A 130 6.57 4.22 2.60
CA ALA A 130 7.70 3.95 3.47
C ALA A 130 8.57 5.21 3.71
N HIS A 131 8.80 6.02 2.66
CA HIS A 131 9.49 7.30 2.80
C HIS A 131 8.67 8.31 3.62
N LEU A 132 7.36 8.34 3.46
CA LEU A 132 6.46 9.25 4.16
C LEU A 132 6.38 8.96 5.67
N ILE A 133 6.24 7.69 6.06
CA ILE A 133 6.24 7.31 7.48
C ILE A 133 7.62 7.52 8.12
N ALA A 134 8.71 7.31 7.37
CA ALA A 134 10.05 7.66 7.81
C ALA A 134 10.18 9.17 8.03
N ALA A 135 9.74 10.00 7.07
CA ALA A 135 9.77 11.46 7.19
C ALA A 135 8.94 11.95 8.38
N ALA A 136 7.74 11.40 8.58
CA ALA A 136 6.89 11.73 9.74
C ALA A 136 7.55 11.34 11.06
N SER A 137 8.23 10.19 11.12
CA SER A 137 9.00 9.78 12.29
C SER A 137 10.18 10.71 12.57
N LEU A 138 10.91 11.12 11.53
CA LEU A 138 12.03 12.06 11.63
C LEU A 138 11.58 13.45 12.08
N HIS A 139 10.42 13.91 11.61
CA HIS A 139 9.79 15.14 12.09
C HIS A 139 9.56 15.10 13.62
N ARG A 140 9.02 14.00 14.14
CA ARG A 140 8.71 13.84 15.58
C ARG A 140 9.95 13.84 16.48
N ILE A 141 11.11 13.43 15.95
CA ILE A 141 12.40 13.52 16.66
C ILE A 141 13.21 14.77 16.31
N GLN A 142 12.60 15.74 15.62
CA GLN A 142 13.20 17.02 15.21
C GLN A 142 14.38 16.92 14.22
N ASP A 143 14.55 15.80 13.52
CA ASP A 143 15.50 15.68 12.41
C ASP A 143 14.91 16.31 11.14
N ARG A 144 15.00 17.64 11.05
CA ARG A 144 14.45 18.43 9.93
C ARG A 144 15.09 18.08 8.59
N ARG A 145 16.41 17.88 8.58
CA ARG A 145 17.16 17.60 7.36
C ARG A 145 16.77 16.24 6.79
N GLY A 146 16.82 15.20 7.63
CA GLY A 146 16.42 13.85 7.22
C GLY A 146 14.95 13.80 6.80
N ARG A 147 14.05 14.47 7.53
CA ARG A 147 12.64 14.62 7.17
C ARG A 147 12.47 15.20 5.76
N ASP A 148 13.12 16.33 5.49
CA ASP A 148 12.98 17.05 4.22
C ASP A 148 13.56 16.26 3.04
N GLU A 149 14.70 15.59 3.23
CA GLU A 149 15.28 14.68 2.24
C GLU A 149 14.32 13.53 1.90
N ARG A 150 13.69 12.91 2.91
CA ARG A 150 12.71 11.84 2.71
C ARG A 150 11.43 12.33 2.06
N ALA A 151 10.94 13.51 2.43
CA ALA A 151 9.75 14.12 1.84
C ALA A 151 9.96 14.41 0.34
N ARG A 152 11.11 14.98 -0.04
CA ARG A 152 11.49 15.18 -1.46
C ARG A 152 11.49 13.87 -2.22
N ARG A 153 12.01 12.80 -1.63
CA ARG A 153 12.04 11.48 -2.26
C ARG A 153 10.63 10.94 -2.57
N VAL A 154 9.65 11.19 -1.71
CA VAL A 154 8.24 10.85 -2.00
C VAL A 154 7.78 11.57 -3.26
N VAL A 155 7.97 12.90 -3.32
CA VAL A 155 7.56 13.72 -4.48
C VAL A 155 8.24 13.25 -5.77
N GLU A 156 9.55 13.00 -5.74
CA GLU A 156 10.30 12.48 -6.91
C GLU A 156 9.73 11.14 -7.41
N LEU A 157 9.39 10.23 -6.50
CA LEU A 157 8.86 8.92 -6.87
C LEU A 157 7.44 9.02 -7.43
N THR A 158 6.56 9.83 -6.81
CA THR A 158 5.12 9.79 -7.11
C THR A 158 4.63 10.87 -8.08
N SER A 159 5.42 11.92 -8.36
CA SER A 159 5.02 13.05 -9.23
C SER A 159 4.70 12.66 -10.68
N GLY A 160 5.24 11.55 -11.19
CA GLY A 160 4.99 11.06 -12.55
C GLY A 160 3.87 10.03 -12.69
N LEU A 161 3.07 9.78 -11.64
CA LEU A 161 1.99 8.78 -11.70
C LEU A 161 0.75 9.36 -12.41
N LEU A 162 0.35 8.74 -13.53
CA LEU A 162 -0.70 9.20 -14.44
C LEU A 162 -2.07 9.39 -13.78
N SER A 163 -2.39 8.58 -12.75
CA SER A 163 -3.71 8.58 -12.10
C SER A 163 -3.80 9.53 -10.90
N GLY A 164 -2.74 10.27 -10.59
CA GLY A 164 -2.59 10.98 -9.32
C GLY A 164 -2.36 10.00 -8.17
N SER A 165 -1.47 10.33 -7.23
CA SER A 165 -1.16 9.46 -6.10
C SER A 165 -1.73 10.02 -4.81
N VAL A 166 -2.46 9.18 -4.08
CA VAL A 166 -2.96 9.50 -2.73
C VAL A 166 -1.79 9.73 -1.77
N VAL A 167 -0.67 9.03 -2.00
CA VAL A 167 0.57 9.19 -1.22
C VAL A 167 1.17 10.57 -1.44
N LEU A 168 1.15 11.08 -2.68
CA LEU A 168 1.64 12.43 -3.02
C LEU A 168 0.77 13.51 -2.36
N ASP A 169 -0.56 13.36 -2.42
CA ASP A 169 -1.49 14.25 -1.72
C ASP A 169 -1.19 14.29 -0.21
N GLY A 170 -1.00 13.12 0.40
CA GLY A 170 -0.64 13.00 1.82
C GLY A 170 0.70 13.64 2.14
N ALA A 171 1.69 13.51 1.25
CA ALA A 171 3.01 14.12 1.39
C ALA A 171 2.91 15.65 1.40
N HIS A 172 2.18 16.25 0.46
CA HIS A 172 2.01 17.70 0.42
C HIS A 172 1.28 18.26 1.64
N LEU A 173 0.27 17.55 2.16
CA LEU A 173 -0.41 17.95 3.39
C LEU A 173 0.52 17.91 4.61
N LEU A 174 1.29 16.83 4.77
CA LEU A 174 2.26 16.72 5.87
C LEU A 174 3.41 17.72 5.74
N MET A 175 3.91 17.95 4.52
CA MET A 175 4.94 18.96 4.28
C MET A 175 4.44 20.36 4.63
N ALA A 176 3.16 20.67 4.33
CA ALA A 176 2.55 21.92 4.73
C ALA A 176 2.45 22.02 6.26
N GLU A 177 1.97 20.97 6.93
CA GLU A 177 1.91 20.91 8.40
C GLU A 177 3.29 21.12 9.04
N TRP A 178 4.32 20.40 8.57
CA TRP A 178 5.68 20.54 9.10
C TRP A 178 6.29 21.91 8.84
N ALA A 179 6.00 22.55 7.70
CA ALA A 179 6.44 23.90 7.41
C ALA A 179 5.79 24.90 8.39
N LEU A 180 4.51 24.71 8.72
CA LEU A 180 3.82 25.54 9.71
C LEU A 180 4.37 25.34 11.12
N ASP A 181 4.70 24.11 11.51
CA ASP A 181 5.37 23.81 12.78
C ASP A 181 6.74 24.50 12.86
N ASP A 182 7.46 24.57 11.73
CA ASP A 182 8.75 25.24 11.61
C ASP A 182 8.64 26.78 11.46
N ARG A 183 7.42 27.33 11.53
CA ARG A 183 7.10 28.76 11.33
C ARG A 183 7.44 29.30 9.94
N ASP A 184 7.48 28.45 8.93
CA ASP A 184 7.69 28.80 7.53
C ASP A 184 6.36 28.79 6.75
N ALA A 185 5.71 29.95 6.70
CA ALA A 185 4.37 30.08 6.13
C ALA A 185 4.38 29.95 4.60
N GLU A 186 5.40 30.50 3.95
CA GLU A 186 5.52 30.50 2.50
C GLU A 186 5.75 29.08 1.97
N ARG A 187 6.65 28.32 2.61
CA ARG A 187 6.86 26.91 2.26
C ARG A 187 5.61 26.07 2.50
N GLY A 188 4.84 26.36 3.54
CA GLY A 188 3.55 25.72 3.80
C GLY A 188 2.52 26.02 2.70
N LEU A 189 2.40 27.28 2.28
CA LEU A 189 1.53 27.68 1.16
C LEU A 189 1.97 27.05 -0.16
N GLU A 190 3.28 26.98 -0.43
CA GLU A 190 3.82 26.32 -1.62
C GLU A 190 3.43 24.84 -1.69
N ALA A 191 3.61 24.10 -0.58
CA ALA A 191 3.18 22.70 -0.50
C ALA A 191 1.66 22.55 -0.72
N LEU A 192 0.84 23.46 -0.21
CA LEU A 192 -0.61 23.45 -0.41
C LEU A 192 -1.05 23.83 -1.84
N ARG A 193 -0.23 24.58 -2.59
CA ARG A 193 -0.48 24.90 -4.01
C ARG A 193 -0.17 23.72 -4.93
N ALA A 194 0.72 22.83 -4.52
CA ALA A 194 1.05 21.61 -5.26
C ALA A 194 -0.04 20.54 -5.22
N LEU A 195 -1.05 20.68 -4.33
CA LEU A 195 -2.19 19.76 -4.26
C LEU A 195 -3.09 19.88 -5.52
N PRO A 196 -3.63 18.76 -6.03
CA PRO A 196 -4.63 18.79 -7.08
C PRO A 196 -5.90 19.53 -6.60
N PRO A 197 -6.75 20.02 -7.52
CA PRO A 197 -7.93 20.82 -7.15
C PRO A 197 -8.90 20.08 -6.22
N GLY A 198 -9.00 18.75 -6.33
CA GLY A 198 -9.77 17.92 -5.40
C GLY A 198 -9.16 17.87 -3.99
N GLY A 199 -7.84 17.73 -3.89
CA GLY A 199 -7.10 17.72 -2.62
C GLY A 199 -7.12 19.07 -1.92
N ALA A 200 -6.98 20.16 -2.68
CA ALA A 200 -6.96 21.53 -2.17
C ALA A 200 -8.28 22.00 -1.51
N ARG A 201 -9.40 21.33 -1.83
CA ARG A 201 -10.74 21.57 -1.27
C ARG A 201 -11.05 20.77 -0.01
N ARG A 202 -10.23 19.76 0.34
CA ARG A 202 -10.43 18.95 1.56
C ARG A 202 -10.29 19.85 2.80
N THR A 203 -11.13 19.64 3.81
CA THR A 203 -11.17 20.46 5.03
C THR A 203 -9.79 20.64 5.68
N GLN A 204 -8.97 19.59 5.71
CA GLN A 204 -7.61 19.66 6.26
C GLN A 204 -6.71 20.63 5.47
N ALA A 205 -6.73 20.57 4.14
CA ALA A 205 -5.95 21.47 3.29
C ALA A 205 -6.36 22.94 3.51
N VAL A 206 -7.67 23.19 3.62
CA VAL A 206 -8.20 24.53 3.83
C VAL A 206 -7.86 25.06 5.23
N ARG A 207 -7.89 24.21 6.27
CA ARG A 207 -7.43 24.57 7.63
C ARG A 207 -5.95 24.94 7.67
N LEU A 208 -5.10 24.13 7.03
CA LEU A 208 -3.66 24.43 6.91
C LEU A 208 -3.45 25.74 6.13
N ARG A 209 -4.22 25.98 5.06
CA ARG A 209 -4.15 27.23 4.30
C ARG A 209 -4.52 28.45 5.14
N LEU A 210 -5.57 28.36 5.96
CA LEU A 210 -5.95 29.43 6.88
C LEU A 210 -4.83 29.72 7.89
N GLN A 211 -4.25 28.67 8.49
CA GLN A 211 -3.15 28.82 9.44
C GLN A 211 -1.91 29.45 8.77
N ALA A 212 -1.58 28.98 7.57
CA ALA A 212 -0.48 29.52 6.77
C ALA A 212 -0.68 31.00 6.40
N ALA A 213 -1.87 31.37 5.91
CA ALA A 213 -2.19 32.74 5.53
C ALA A 213 -2.15 33.70 6.74
N ARG A 214 -2.60 33.26 7.91
CA ARG A 214 -2.47 34.04 9.16
C ARG A 214 -1.01 34.23 9.56
N MET A 215 -0.20 33.17 9.49
CA MET A 215 1.22 33.24 9.84
C MET A 215 2.03 34.08 8.84
N ALA A 216 1.65 34.07 7.56
CA ALA A 216 2.21 34.92 6.52
C ALA A 216 1.71 36.36 6.54
N GLN A 217 0.85 36.74 7.51
CA GLN A 217 0.22 38.06 7.60
C GLN A 217 -0.50 38.47 6.29
N LYS A 218 -1.24 37.53 5.68
CA LYS A 218 -2.08 37.74 4.50
C LYS A 218 -3.56 37.79 4.91
N PRO A 219 -4.06 38.92 5.46
CA PRO A 219 -5.37 38.97 6.12
C PRO A 219 -6.52 38.75 5.14
N VAL A 220 -6.41 39.22 3.89
CA VAL A 220 -7.45 39.02 2.87
C VAL A 220 -7.60 37.54 2.51
N GLU A 221 -6.48 36.84 2.29
CA GLU A 221 -6.49 35.40 1.99
C GLU A 221 -6.99 34.58 3.19
N ALA A 222 -6.60 34.97 4.40
CA ALA A 222 -7.06 34.33 5.64
C ALA A 222 -8.58 34.49 5.82
N LEU A 223 -9.14 35.69 5.63
CA LEU A 223 -10.58 35.94 5.76
C LEU A 223 -11.39 35.13 4.74
N GLN A 224 -10.98 35.12 3.47
CA GLN A 224 -11.63 34.33 2.43
C GLN A 224 -11.62 32.83 2.75
N THR A 225 -10.47 32.33 3.22
CA THR A 225 -10.30 30.91 3.59
C THR A 225 -11.14 30.55 4.82
N ALA A 226 -11.25 31.45 5.80
CA ALA A 226 -12.09 31.27 6.98
C ALA A 226 -13.59 31.23 6.62
N ARG A 227 -14.06 32.10 5.71
CA ARG A 227 -15.44 32.07 5.19
C ARG A 227 -15.75 30.75 4.48
N LEU A 228 -14.80 30.26 3.67
CA LEU A 228 -14.94 28.96 3.01
C LEU A 228 -15.12 27.83 4.04
N LEU A 229 -14.31 27.81 5.12
CA LEU A 229 -14.44 26.83 6.20
C LEU A 229 -15.78 26.96 6.96
N ALA A 230 -16.24 28.18 7.23
CA ALA A 230 -17.52 28.41 7.89
C ALA A 230 -18.69 27.86 7.06
N LYS A 231 -18.67 28.05 5.73
CA LYS A 231 -19.71 27.54 4.82
C LYS A 231 -19.75 26.00 4.78
N HIS A 232 -18.60 25.35 4.87
CA HIS A 232 -18.48 23.89 4.76
C HIS A 232 -18.51 23.15 6.12
N GLN A 233 -19.08 23.75 7.16
CA GLN A 233 -19.14 23.19 8.53
C GLN A 233 -17.76 22.80 9.10
N GLY A 234 -16.69 23.46 8.65
CA GLY A 234 -15.33 23.26 9.16
C GLY A 234 -15.15 23.76 10.60
N PHE A 235 -16.09 24.55 11.10
CA PHE A 235 -16.16 25.11 12.46
C PHE A 235 -17.60 25.07 12.99
N SER A 236 -17.75 25.12 14.32
CA SER A 236 -19.04 25.46 14.92
C SER A 236 -19.40 26.91 14.57
N GLN A 237 -20.69 27.25 14.53
CA GLN A 237 -21.14 28.59 14.16
C GLN A 237 -20.54 29.67 15.09
N VAL A 238 -20.43 29.37 16.38
CA VAL A 238 -19.81 30.27 17.38
C VAL A 238 -18.32 30.45 17.12
N ALA A 239 -17.59 29.36 16.82
CA ALA A 239 -16.16 29.43 16.50
C ALA A 239 -15.91 30.23 15.21
N ALA A 240 -16.76 30.03 14.18
CA ALA A 240 -16.68 30.79 12.94
C ALA A 240 -16.83 32.30 13.18
N GLN A 241 -17.84 32.73 13.94
CA GLN A 241 -18.04 34.15 14.28
C GLN A 241 -16.85 34.72 15.07
N SER A 242 -16.33 33.98 16.04
CA SER A 242 -15.17 34.41 16.83
C SER A 242 -13.87 34.53 16.01
N LEU A 243 -13.77 33.81 14.88
CA LEU A 243 -12.62 33.85 13.99
C LEU A 243 -12.76 34.89 12.87
N LEU A 244 -13.96 35.08 12.33
CA LEU A 244 -14.21 36.00 11.21
C LEU A 244 -14.05 37.45 11.63
N ARG A 245 -14.55 37.83 12.82
CA ARG A 245 -14.49 39.23 13.29
C ARG A 245 -13.05 39.76 13.43
N PRO A 246 -12.12 39.09 14.14
CA PRO A 246 -10.74 39.56 14.20
C PRO A 246 -10.07 39.61 12.83
N LEU A 247 -10.34 38.65 11.94
CA LEU A 247 -9.77 38.64 10.59
C LEU A 247 -10.30 39.79 9.73
N ALA A 248 -11.57 40.17 9.89
CA ALA A 248 -12.14 41.33 9.21
C ALA A 248 -11.50 42.64 9.71
N ILE A 249 -11.25 42.76 11.01
CA ILE A 249 -10.50 43.89 11.59
C ILE A 249 -9.07 43.91 11.03
N ASP A 250 -8.37 42.76 11.00
CA ASP A 250 -7.01 42.67 10.46
C ASP A 250 -6.93 43.12 8.99
N VAL A 251 -7.96 42.81 8.18
CA VAL A 251 -8.05 43.27 6.77
C VAL A 251 -8.13 44.79 6.68
N VAL A 252 -8.90 45.43 7.55
CA VAL A 252 -9.05 46.89 7.59
C VAL A 252 -7.79 47.55 8.15
N CYS A 253 -7.21 47.02 9.22
CA CYS A 253 -5.98 47.54 9.83
C CYS A 253 -4.74 47.38 8.93
N ALA A 254 -4.76 46.45 7.98
CA ALA A 254 -3.67 46.29 7.00
C ALA A 254 -3.72 47.30 5.85
N ALA A 255 -4.79 48.10 5.72
CA ALA A 255 -4.87 49.15 4.71
C ALA A 255 -4.07 50.39 5.16
N HIS A 256 -3.17 50.86 4.30
CA HIS A 256 -2.31 52.02 4.60
C HIS A 256 -2.79 53.31 3.90
N ASP A 257 -3.63 53.17 2.87
CA ASP A 257 -4.11 54.27 2.03
C ASP A 257 -5.64 54.28 1.99
N GLU A 258 -6.25 55.44 1.71
CA GLU A 258 -7.70 55.60 1.62
C GLU A 258 -8.33 54.67 0.55
N GLU A 259 -7.68 54.54 -0.61
CA GLU A 259 -8.14 53.61 -1.66
C GLU A 259 -8.04 52.14 -1.25
N GLN A 260 -7.03 51.79 -0.44
CA GLN A 260 -6.89 50.44 0.09
C GLN A 260 -7.95 50.16 1.14
N LEU A 261 -8.24 51.14 1.99
CA LEU A 261 -9.27 51.06 3.02
C LEU A 261 -10.66 50.89 2.39
N LEU A 262 -10.98 51.69 1.37
CA LEU A 262 -12.23 51.57 0.62
C LEU A 262 -12.37 50.19 -0.05
N ARG A 263 -11.30 49.69 -0.68
CA ARG A 263 -11.30 48.33 -1.27
C ARG A 263 -11.47 47.24 -0.21
N ALA A 264 -10.76 47.35 0.91
CA ALA A 264 -10.86 46.42 2.03
C ALA A 264 -12.29 46.41 2.59
N TRP A 265 -12.87 47.58 2.85
CA TRP A 265 -14.25 47.75 3.31
C TRP A 265 -15.29 47.18 2.33
N GLN A 266 -15.10 47.42 1.03
CA GLN A 266 -15.98 46.87 -0.01
C GLN A 266 -15.91 45.34 -0.10
N SER A 267 -14.77 44.73 0.21
CA SER A 267 -14.59 43.27 0.22
C SER A 267 -15.24 42.56 1.42
N LEU A 268 -15.60 43.30 2.47
CA LEU A 268 -16.30 42.78 3.64
C LEU A 268 -17.78 42.53 3.34
N ASP A 269 -18.31 41.43 3.86
CA ASP A 269 -19.74 41.13 3.80
C ASP A 269 -20.52 42.04 4.77
N ALA A 270 -21.82 42.19 4.56
CA ALA A 270 -22.65 43.09 5.39
C ALA A 270 -22.66 42.75 6.89
N ALA A 271 -22.43 41.48 7.24
CA ALA A 271 -22.29 41.05 8.62
C ALA A 271 -20.95 41.55 9.22
N ASP A 272 -19.84 41.33 8.51
CA ASP A 272 -18.50 41.74 8.96
C ASP A 272 -18.40 43.26 9.11
N ARG A 273 -19.05 44.04 8.23
CA ARG A 273 -19.10 45.52 8.34
C ARG A 273 -19.85 46.06 9.56
N ARG A 274 -20.68 45.24 10.21
CA ARG A 274 -21.36 45.64 11.47
C ARG A 274 -20.48 45.40 12.69
N ASP A 275 -19.52 44.51 12.57
CA ASP A 275 -18.70 44.01 13.67
C ASP A 275 -17.32 44.69 13.76
N VAL A 276 -16.87 45.32 12.66
CA VAL A 276 -15.67 46.17 12.51
C VAL A 276 -16.04 47.63 12.75
#